data_AF-A0A963DQD2-F1
#
_entry.id   AF-A0A963DQD2-F1
#
_cell.length_a   1.000
_cell.length_b   1.000
_cell.length_c   1.000
_cell.angle_alpha   90.00
_cell.angle_beta   90.00
_cell.angle_gamma   90.00
#
_symmetry.space_group_name_H-M   'P 1'
#
loop_
_entity.id
_entity.type
_entity.pdbx_description
1 polymer ?
#
loop_
_entity_poly.entity_id
_entity_poly.type
_entity_poly.pdbx_seq_one_letter_code
_entity_poly.pdbx_strand_id
1 'polypeptide(L)'
;MLKQSLAQYCQRSVQWLRRFQTHSLRVRHLPAPVEPVSEEQHLMPYDEHLLERSRTQWQLGDWASLCQLNPGALQHHPDQAKLALLAAAGHLQMGEPAAARQWIRQAMEWGGDQRLMSRILIAGVHNSLGRAATVAGKSNQALHHFQQALATGIPGSEVRLLTPTRARLQAMQLGLAGAVPFLENLESASTAVALRSSELVFFAETMAK
;
A
#
# COMPACT_ATOMS: atom_id res chain seq x y z
N MET A 1 -4.95 21.25 -16.73
CA MET A 1 -4.70 21.42 -15.27
C MET A 1 -4.44 20.10 -14.52
N LEU A 2 -5.18 19.00 -14.75
CA LEU A 2 -4.98 17.71 -14.05
C LEU A 2 -3.57 17.09 -14.16
N LYS A 3 -2.89 17.23 -15.31
CA LYS A 3 -1.54 16.65 -15.52
C LYS A 3 -0.45 17.28 -14.64
N GLN A 4 -0.58 18.57 -14.28
CA GLN A 4 0.41 19.26 -13.44
C GLN A 4 0.27 18.88 -11.96
N SER A 5 -0.95 18.64 -11.48
CA SER A 5 -1.23 18.24 -10.10
C SER A 5 -0.64 16.85 -9.76
N LEU A 6 -0.81 15.86 -10.64
CA LEU A 6 -0.28 14.51 -10.44
C LEU A 6 1.25 14.44 -10.53
N ALA A 7 1.87 15.21 -11.43
CA ALA A 7 3.32 15.29 -11.54
C ALA A 7 3.95 15.97 -10.30
N GLN A 8 3.34 17.04 -9.80
CA GLN A 8 3.76 17.69 -8.55
C GLN A 8 3.56 16.78 -7.34
N TYR A 9 2.49 16.00 -7.31
CA TYR A 9 2.23 15.02 -6.26
C TYR A 9 3.30 13.91 -6.26
N CYS A 10 3.63 13.35 -7.42
CA CYS A 10 4.68 12.33 -7.55
C CYS A 10 6.07 12.86 -7.16
N GLN A 11 6.42 14.08 -7.59
CA GLN A 11 7.67 14.74 -7.17
C GLN A 11 7.74 14.98 -5.67
N ARG A 12 6.63 15.40 -5.04
CA ARG A 12 6.56 15.61 -3.59
C ARG A 12 6.71 14.30 -2.80
N SER A 13 6.12 13.21 -3.27
CA SER A 13 6.24 11.89 -2.64
C SER A 13 7.67 11.32 -2.72
N VAL A 14 8.38 11.53 -3.83
CA VAL A 14 9.79 11.12 -4.00
C VAL A 14 10.73 11.97 -3.15
N GLN A 15 10.52 13.30 -3.14
CA GLN A 15 11.30 14.20 -2.28
C GLN A 15 11.08 13.91 -0.79
N TRP A 16 9.89 13.43 -0.41
CA TRP A 16 9.56 13.03 0.94
C TRP A 16 10.29 11.75 1.39
N LEU A 17 10.33 10.70 0.56
CA LEU A 17 11.09 9.48 0.87
C LEU A 17 12.57 9.76 1.16
N ARG A 18 13.17 10.69 0.41
CA ARG A 18 14.57 11.11 0.60
C ARG A 18 14.81 11.82 1.94
N ARG A 19 13.79 12.48 2.50
CA ARG A 19 13.88 13.17 3.80
C ARG A 19 13.52 12.28 4.98
N PHE A 20 12.74 11.22 4.77
CA PHE A 20 12.41 10.25 5.82
C PHE A 20 13.60 9.37 6.21
N GLN A 21 14.47 9.03 5.26
CA GLN A 21 15.70 8.24 5.53
C GLN A 21 16.75 8.96 6.39
N THR A 22 16.71 10.29 6.51
CA THR A 22 17.76 11.07 7.18
C THR A 22 17.45 11.44 8.64
N HIS A 23 16.28 11.08 9.19
CA HIS A 23 15.85 11.54 10.52
C HIS A 23 15.51 10.44 11.55
N SER A 24 15.97 9.20 11.35
CA SER A 24 15.83 8.14 12.36
C SER A 24 16.85 8.33 13.50
N LEU A 25 16.51 9.12 14.51
CA LEU A 25 17.32 9.29 15.72
C LEU A 25 16.69 8.57 16.92
N ARG A 26 17.45 7.56 17.40
CA ARG A 26 17.57 7.02 18.76
C ARG A 26 16.27 6.77 19.54
N VAL A 27 15.82 5.52 19.50
CA VAL A 27 15.08 4.92 20.61
C VAL A 27 16.08 4.56 21.71
N ARG A 28 15.99 5.19 22.88
CA ARG A 28 16.62 4.70 24.11
C ARG A 28 15.60 3.79 24.81
N HIS A 29 15.88 2.50 24.87
CA HIS A 29 15.21 1.59 25.80
C HIS A 29 16.06 1.46 27.07
N LEU A 30 15.46 1.77 28.22
CA LEU A 30 15.85 1.22 29.52
C LEU A 30 14.65 0.40 30.03
N PRO A 31 14.81 -0.88 30.40
CA PRO A 31 13.72 -1.62 31.03
C PRO A 31 13.68 -1.32 32.53
N ALA A 32 12.51 -0.93 33.03
CA ALA A 32 12.18 -0.96 34.46
C ALA A 32 11.62 -2.36 34.83
N PRO A 33 11.70 -2.78 36.11
CA PRO A 33 11.26 -4.11 36.53
C PRO A 33 9.73 -4.23 36.42
N VAL A 34 9.29 -5.37 35.87
CA VAL A 34 7.87 -5.68 35.61
C VAL A 34 7.26 -6.29 36.86
N GLU A 35 6.33 -5.58 37.49
CA GLU A 35 5.41 -6.16 38.48
C GLU A 35 4.28 -6.92 37.75
N PRO A 36 3.79 -8.05 38.30
CA PRO A 36 2.72 -8.82 37.67
C PRO A 36 1.37 -8.10 37.83
N VAL A 37 0.90 -7.46 36.76
CA VAL A 37 -0.42 -6.83 36.70
C VAL A 37 -1.47 -7.87 36.34
N SER A 38 -2.46 -8.02 37.22
CA SER A 38 -3.58 -8.95 37.14
C SER A 38 -4.40 -8.82 35.85
N GLU A 39 -4.64 -9.96 35.20
CA GLU A 39 -5.36 -10.13 33.94
C GLU A 39 -6.89 -10.02 34.11
N GLU A 40 -7.39 -8.81 34.38
CA GLU A 40 -8.81 -8.49 34.13
C GLU A 40 -8.88 -7.44 33.01
N GLN A 41 -8.49 -7.86 31.81
CA GLN A 41 -8.67 -7.07 30.60
C GLN A 41 -10.15 -7.10 30.20
N HIS A 42 -10.85 -6.02 30.53
CA HIS A 42 -12.17 -5.69 30.02
C HIS A 42 -12.11 -5.63 28.48
N LEU A 43 -12.50 -6.72 27.82
CA LEU A 43 -12.50 -6.87 26.37
C LEU A 43 -13.56 -5.94 25.77
N MET A 44 -13.15 -4.72 25.41
CA MET A 44 -13.93 -3.90 24.49
C MET A 44 -14.11 -4.69 23.18
N PRO A 45 -15.35 -4.90 22.69
CA PRO A 45 -15.56 -5.62 21.44
C PRO A 45 -14.89 -4.87 20.30
N TYR A 46 -13.94 -5.53 19.62
CA TYR A 46 -13.37 -5.05 18.36
C TYR A 46 -13.91 -5.86 17.19
N ASP A 47 -13.88 -5.27 15.99
CA ASP A 47 -14.25 -5.97 14.75
C ASP A 47 -13.08 -6.85 14.29
N GLU A 48 -13.19 -8.16 14.50
CA GLU A 48 -12.15 -9.15 14.13
C GLU A 48 -11.81 -9.14 12.64
N HIS A 49 -12.75 -8.74 11.78
CA HIS A 49 -12.57 -8.72 10.32
C HIS A 49 -12.04 -7.38 9.79
N LEU A 50 -11.82 -6.40 10.66
CA LEU A 50 -11.42 -5.05 10.27
C LEU A 50 -10.09 -5.03 9.50
N LEU A 51 -9.11 -5.83 9.93
CA LEU A 51 -7.82 -5.92 9.25
C LEU A 51 -7.95 -6.51 7.85
N GLU A 52 -8.69 -7.61 7.71
CA GLU A 52 -8.87 -8.28 6.42
C GLU A 52 -9.58 -7.37 5.43
N ARG A 53 -10.68 -6.72 5.86
CA ARG A 53 -11.39 -5.73 5.05
C ARG A 53 -10.48 -4.56 4.65
N SER A 54 -9.70 -4.03 5.58
CA SER A 54 -8.77 -2.93 5.30
C SER A 54 -7.67 -3.34 4.32
N ARG A 55 -7.18 -4.60 4.38
CA ARG A 55 -6.23 -5.13 3.41
C ARG A 55 -6.84 -5.24 2.02
N THR A 56 -8.06 -5.76 1.91
CA THR A 56 -8.77 -5.82 0.62
C THR A 56 -8.98 -4.42 0.04
N GLN A 57 -9.43 -3.46 0.85
CA GLN A 57 -9.55 -2.05 0.45
C GLN A 57 -8.22 -1.50 -0.06
N TRP A 58 -7.12 -1.76 0.65
CA TRP A 58 -5.78 -1.34 0.23
C TRP A 58 -5.35 -1.98 -1.09
N GLN A 59 -5.61 -3.28 -1.28
CA GLN A 59 -5.26 -4.03 -2.51
C GLN A 59 -6.02 -3.49 -3.73
N LEU A 60 -7.32 -3.23 -3.57
CA LEU A 60 -8.17 -2.69 -4.62
C LEU A 60 -7.97 -1.17 -4.84
N GLY A 61 -7.36 -0.49 -3.87
CA GLY A 61 -7.12 0.94 -3.91
C GLY A 61 -8.35 1.77 -3.56
N ASP A 62 -9.19 1.25 -2.67
CA ASP A 62 -10.27 1.99 -2.01
C ASP A 62 -9.70 2.88 -0.90
N TRP A 63 -9.04 3.96 -1.32
CA TRP A 63 -8.35 4.89 -0.42
C TRP A 63 -9.30 5.66 0.47
N ALA A 64 -10.51 5.96 -0.02
CA ALA A 64 -11.50 6.72 0.72
C ALA A 64 -11.97 5.96 1.97
N SER A 65 -12.26 4.66 1.83
CA SER A 65 -12.63 3.82 2.97
C SER A 65 -11.50 3.71 4.01
N LEU A 66 -10.25 3.64 3.57
CA LEU A 66 -9.09 3.60 4.48
C LEU A 66 -8.91 4.91 5.27
N CYS A 67 -9.25 6.05 4.68
CA CYS A 67 -9.21 7.35 5.39
C CYS A 67 -10.31 7.47 6.47
N GLN A 68 -11.33 6.61 6.43
CA GLN A 68 -12.44 6.62 7.39
C GLN A 68 -12.17 5.76 8.63
N LEU A 69 -11.01 5.08 8.71
CA LEU A 69 -10.62 4.35 9.91
C LEU A 69 -10.54 5.30 11.11
N ASN A 70 -11.16 4.91 12.23
CA ASN A 70 -11.24 5.74 13.42
C ASN A 70 -10.11 5.37 14.40
N PRO A 71 -9.18 6.29 14.75
CA PRO A 71 -8.08 6.01 15.68
C PRO A 71 -8.53 5.46 17.03
N GLY A 72 -9.65 5.98 17.58
CA GLY A 72 -10.16 5.55 18.88
C GLY A 72 -10.67 4.12 18.87
N ALA A 73 -11.25 3.68 17.75
CA ALA A 73 -11.71 2.29 17.58
C ALA A 73 -10.54 1.30 17.43
N LEU A 74 -9.36 1.78 17.07
CA LEU A 74 -8.18 0.94 16.85
C LEU A 74 -7.37 0.70 18.12
N GLN A 75 -7.46 1.55 19.14
CA GLN A 75 -6.58 1.51 20.33
C GLN A 75 -6.58 0.17 21.09
N HIS A 76 -7.66 -0.61 20.95
CA HIS A 76 -7.81 -1.92 21.60
C HIS A 76 -7.71 -3.09 20.61
N HIS A 77 -7.48 -2.81 19.33
CA HIS A 77 -7.39 -3.84 18.29
C HIS A 77 -5.99 -4.47 18.28
N PRO A 78 -5.85 -5.81 18.23
CA PRO A 78 -4.54 -6.47 18.24
C PRO A 78 -3.62 -6.01 17.08
N ASP A 79 -4.18 -5.78 15.89
CA ASP A 79 -3.46 -5.27 14.71
C ASP A 79 -3.48 -3.74 14.52
N GLN A 80 -3.70 -2.96 15.58
CA GLN A 80 -3.82 -1.50 15.52
C GLN A 80 -2.73 -0.78 14.72
N ALA A 81 -1.47 -1.21 14.86
CA ALA A 81 -0.35 -0.61 14.13
C ALA A 81 -0.44 -0.86 12.61
N LYS A 82 -0.89 -2.06 12.19
CA LYS A 82 -1.08 -2.39 10.77
C LYS A 82 -2.24 -1.57 10.19
N LEU A 83 -3.34 -1.46 10.93
CA LEU A 83 -4.51 -0.66 10.55
C LEU A 83 -4.15 0.82 10.41
N ALA A 84 -3.39 1.38 11.34
CA ALA A 84 -2.86 2.74 11.25
C ALA A 84 -1.98 2.96 10.00
N LEU A 85 -1.13 1.98 9.65
CA LEU A 85 -0.33 2.09 8.41
C LEU A 85 -1.19 2.04 7.14
N LEU A 86 -2.27 1.26 7.13
CA LEU A 86 -3.22 1.24 6.01
C LEU A 86 -4.00 2.57 5.91
N ALA A 87 -4.43 3.14 7.04
CA ALA A 87 -5.03 4.47 7.10
C ALA A 87 -4.06 5.54 6.57
N ALA A 88 -2.80 5.51 7.01
CA ALA A 88 -1.75 6.40 6.51
C ALA A 88 -1.58 6.30 5.00
N ALA A 89 -1.59 5.07 4.46
CA ALA A 89 -1.51 4.85 3.01
C ALA A 89 -2.70 5.49 2.28
N GLY A 90 -3.92 5.35 2.80
CA GLY A 90 -5.12 6.02 2.28
C GLY A 90 -4.92 7.53 2.21
N HIS A 91 -4.58 8.17 3.34
CA HIS A 91 -4.36 9.61 3.39
C HIS A 91 -3.25 10.07 2.45
N LEU A 92 -2.16 9.31 2.32
CA LEU A 92 -1.15 9.60 1.32
C LEU A 92 -1.79 9.61 -0.06
N GLN A 93 -2.42 8.53 -0.51
CA GLN A 93 -2.97 8.42 -1.87
C GLN A 93 -4.06 9.46 -2.19
N MET A 94 -4.75 9.97 -1.16
CA MET A 94 -5.74 11.06 -1.26
C MET A 94 -5.14 12.47 -1.25
N GLY A 95 -3.84 12.62 -1.00
CA GLY A 95 -3.17 13.93 -1.01
C GLY A 95 -3.11 14.62 0.35
N GLU A 96 -3.27 13.88 1.44
CA GLU A 96 -3.36 14.38 2.82
C GLU A 96 -2.14 13.96 3.67
N PRO A 97 -0.92 14.44 3.36
CA PRO A 97 0.29 13.96 4.01
C PRO A 97 0.39 14.37 5.49
N ALA A 98 -0.38 15.37 5.94
CA ALA A 98 -0.43 15.77 7.34
C ALA A 98 -1.15 14.71 8.20
N ALA A 99 -2.33 14.26 7.76
CA ALA A 99 -3.06 13.17 8.41
C ALA A 99 -2.27 11.86 8.36
N ALA A 100 -1.66 11.54 7.21
CA ALA A 100 -0.80 10.38 7.10
C ALA A 100 0.36 10.36 8.11
N ARG A 101 0.98 11.51 8.39
CA ARG A 101 2.05 11.61 9.40
C ARG A 101 1.56 11.32 10.81
N GLN A 102 0.33 11.73 11.15
CA GLN A 102 -0.26 11.42 12.45
C GLN A 102 -0.45 9.91 12.59
N TRP A 103 -1.01 9.26 11.58
CA TRP A 103 -1.17 7.80 11.54
C TRP A 103 0.15 7.04 11.59
N ILE A 104 1.18 7.49 10.87
CA ILE A 104 2.51 6.87 10.91
C ILE A 104 3.12 6.97 12.32
N ARG A 105 3.01 8.12 12.99
CA ARG A 105 3.46 8.27 14.37
C ARG A 105 2.70 7.34 15.31
N GLN A 106 1.37 7.30 15.19
CA GLN A 106 0.54 6.42 15.99
C GLN A 106 0.91 4.95 15.81
N ALA A 107 1.15 4.51 14.56
CA ALA A 107 1.59 3.15 14.26
C ALA A 107 2.94 2.83 14.92
N MET A 108 3.89 3.78 14.96
CA MET A 108 5.19 3.59 15.63
C MET A 108 5.03 3.52 17.16
N GLU A 109 4.19 4.37 17.75
CA GLU A 109 3.88 4.35 19.18
C GLU A 109 3.24 3.03 19.61
N TRP A 110 2.42 2.43 18.74
CA TRP A 110 1.84 1.11 18.92
C TRP A 110 2.78 -0.06 18.57
N GLY A 111 4.08 0.18 18.42
CA GLY A 111 5.08 -0.88 18.18
C GLY A 111 5.11 -1.43 16.75
N GLY A 112 4.68 -0.63 15.77
CA GLY A 112 4.63 -1.04 14.36
C GLY A 112 5.99 -1.43 13.77
N ASP A 113 5.99 -2.45 12.93
CA ASP A 113 7.18 -2.94 12.23
C ASP A 113 7.69 -1.93 11.17
N GLN A 114 8.92 -1.47 11.34
CA GLN A 114 9.58 -0.55 10.43
C GLN A 114 9.73 -1.11 9.01
N ARG A 115 9.88 -2.44 8.87
CA ARG A 115 9.96 -3.11 7.56
C ARG A 115 8.62 -3.06 6.86
N LEU A 116 7.52 -3.38 7.55
CA LEU A 116 6.16 -3.23 7.02
C LEU A 116 5.87 -1.78 6.62
N MET A 117 6.19 -0.81 7.48
CA MET A 117 6.02 0.61 7.17
C MET A 117 6.75 1.00 5.88
N SER A 118 8.04 0.63 5.77
CA SER A 118 8.85 0.92 4.57
C SER A 118 8.22 0.31 3.32
N ARG A 119 7.73 -0.93 3.40
CA ARG A 119 7.07 -1.64 2.30
C ARG A 119 5.79 -0.94 1.86
N ILE A 120 4.94 -0.51 2.79
CA ILE A 120 3.71 0.23 2.47
C ILE A 120 4.03 1.57 1.78
N LEU A 121 5.06 2.29 2.24
CA LEU A 121 5.48 3.55 1.63
C LEU A 121 6.03 3.36 0.21
N ILE A 122 6.90 2.37 0.00
CA ILE A 122 7.43 2.01 -1.33
C ILE A 122 6.30 1.59 -2.27
N ALA A 123 5.36 0.77 -1.79
CA ALA A 123 4.18 0.38 -2.55
C ALA A 123 3.34 1.61 -2.97
N GLY A 124 3.20 2.60 -2.08
CA GLY A 124 2.53 3.87 -2.38
C GLY A 124 3.19 4.68 -3.50
N VAL A 125 4.52 4.63 -3.62
CA VAL A 125 5.26 5.25 -4.74
C VAL A 125 5.00 4.52 -6.05
N HIS A 126 5.06 3.18 -6.04
CA HIS A 126 4.68 2.39 -7.20
C HIS A 126 3.24 2.66 -7.63
N ASN A 127 2.29 2.82 -6.69
CA ASN A 127 0.93 3.20 -7.03
C ASN A 127 0.86 4.56 -7.76
N SER A 128 1.59 5.55 -7.25
CA SER A 128 1.64 6.89 -7.84
C SER A 128 2.24 6.87 -9.25
N LEU A 129 3.31 6.08 -9.46
CA LEU A 129 3.92 5.88 -10.78
C LEU A 129 2.97 5.15 -11.73
N GLY A 130 2.23 4.15 -11.24
CA GLY A 130 1.20 3.45 -12.01
C GLY A 130 0.12 4.42 -12.51
N ARG A 131 -0.43 5.24 -11.61
CA ARG A 131 -1.40 6.30 -11.96
C ARG A 131 -0.83 7.30 -12.99
N ALA A 132 0.41 7.74 -12.82
CA ALA A 132 1.07 8.64 -13.76
C ALA A 132 1.25 8.00 -15.14
N ALA A 133 1.67 6.73 -15.19
CA ALA A 133 1.78 5.96 -16.43
C ALA A 133 0.42 5.76 -17.12
N THR A 134 -0.66 5.52 -16.35
CA THR A 134 -2.04 5.46 -16.87
C THR A 134 -2.43 6.77 -17.55
N VAL A 135 -2.20 7.92 -16.90
CA VAL A 135 -2.48 9.25 -17.50
C VAL A 135 -1.63 9.51 -18.74
N ALA A 136 -0.43 8.94 -18.80
CA ALA A 136 0.46 9.03 -19.96
C ALA A 136 0.16 8.01 -21.08
N GLY A 137 -0.86 7.15 -20.93
CA GLY A 137 -1.20 6.12 -21.91
C GLY A 137 -0.19 4.97 -22.00
N LYS A 138 0.69 4.80 -21.00
CA LYS A 138 1.76 3.79 -20.99
C LYS A 138 1.30 2.52 -20.28
N SER A 139 0.40 1.76 -20.89
CA SER A 139 -0.31 0.63 -20.25
C SER A 139 0.61 -0.42 -19.61
N ASN A 140 1.66 -0.86 -20.31
CA ASN A 140 2.59 -1.85 -19.78
C ASN A 140 3.37 -1.34 -18.55
N GLN A 141 3.76 -0.07 -18.54
CA GLN A 141 4.45 0.54 -17.39
C GLN A 141 3.48 0.73 -16.21
N ALA A 142 2.24 1.12 -16.49
CA ALA A 142 1.21 1.23 -15.46
C ALA A 142 0.97 -0.11 -14.76
N LEU A 143 0.78 -1.19 -15.55
CA LEU A 143 0.65 -2.55 -15.05
C LEU A 143 1.83 -2.98 -14.18
N HIS A 144 3.04 -2.81 -14.71
CA HIS A 144 4.25 -3.17 -13.99
C HIS A 144 4.31 -2.47 -12.63
N HIS A 145 4.02 -1.17 -12.58
CA HIS A 145 4.00 -0.43 -11.33
C HIS A 145 2.88 -0.86 -10.37
N PHE A 146 1.67 -1.15 -10.85
CA PHE A 146 0.61 -1.67 -9.98
C PHE A 146 0.94 -3.06 -9.43
N GLN A 147 1.56 -3.92 -10.24
CA GLN A 147 2.07 -5.22 -9.82
C GLN A 147 3.11 -5.05 -8.70
N GLN A 148 4.09 -4.17 -8.88
CA GLN A 148 5.10 -3.88 -7.87
C GLN A 148 4.50 -3.30 -6.58
N ALA A 149 3.46 -2.45 -6.69
CA ALA A 149 2.76 -1.93 -5.53
C ALA A 149 2.15 -3.07 -4.69
N LEU A 150 1.42 -3.99 -5.33
CA LEU A 150 0.79 -5.12 -4.65
C LEU A 150 1.82 -6.08 -4.03
N ALA A 151 2.81 -6.50 -4.83
CA ALA A 151 3.85 -7.42 -4.38
C ALA A 151 4.68 -6.84 -3.23
N THR A 152 4.98 -5.54 -3.27
CA THR A 152 5.78 -4.88 -2.25
C THR A 152 5.00 -4.63 -0.97
N GLY A 153 3.73 -4.22 -1.03
CA GLY A 153 2.96 -3.82 0.15
C GLY A 153 2.39 -4.98 0.95
N ILE A 154 1.89 -6.03 0.30
CA ILE A 154 1.31 -7.22 0.95
C ILE A 154 1.83 -8.47 0.22
N PRO A 155 2.90 -9.14 0.72
CA PRO A 155 3.46 -10.30 0.05
C PRO A 155 2.51 -11.47 0.20
N GLY A 156 2.54 -12.41 -0.74
CA GLY A 156 1.62 -13.55 -0.75
C GLY A 156 0.18 -13.18 -1.16
N SER A 157 -0.07 -11.93 -1.57
CA SER A 157 -1.34 -11.58 -2.23
C SER A 157 -1.40 -12.18 -3.64
N GLU A 158 -2.62 -12.38 -4.15
CA GLU A 158 -2.87 -12.84 -5.52
C GLU A 158 -2.57 -11.73 -6.54
N VAL A 159 -1.31 -11.34 -6.65
CA VAL A 159 -0.84 -10.19 -7.43
C VAL A 159 -1.32 -10.27 -8.87
N ARG A 160 -1.30 -11.47 -9.48
CA ARG A 160 -1.73 -11.68 -10.86
C ARG A 160 -3.22 -11.34 -11.07
N LEU A 161 -4.07 -11.71 -10.12
CA LEU A 161 -5.52 -11.46 -10.18
C LEU A 161 -5.86 -10.02 -9.80
N LEU A 162 -5.13 -9.45 -8.84
CA LEU A 162 -5.41 -8.12 -8.30
C LEU A 162 -4.87 -7.00 -9.19
N THR A 163 -3.81 -7.23 -9.96
CA THR A 163 -3.18 -6.18 -10.77
C THR A 163 -4.13 -5.55 -11.80
N PRO A 164 -4.85 -6.32 -12.65
CA PRO A 164 -5.79 -5.74 -13.61
C PRO A 164 -6.93 -4.98 -12.93
N THR A 165 -7.47 -5.55 -11.85
CA THR A 165 -8.54 -4.94 -11.05
C THR A 165 -8.11 -3.60 -10.47
N ARG A 166 -6.92 -3.56 -9.84
CA ARG A 166 -6.34 -2.32 -9.31
C ARG A 166 -6.12 -1.29 -10.41
N ALA A 167 -5.53 -1.69 -11.54
CA ALA A 167 -5.27 -0.79 -12.66
C ALA A 167 -6.57 -0.14 -13.18
N ARG A 168 -7.64 -0.93 -13.31
CA ARG A 168 -8.96 -0.46 -13.71
C ARG A 168 -9.56 0.52 -12.69
N LEU A 169 -9.56 0.17 -11.41
CA LEU A 169 -10.10 1.03 -10.35
C LEU A 169 -9.34 2.36 -10.26
N GLN A 170 -8.01 2.34 -10.33
CA GLN A 170 -7.19 3.56 -10.33
C GLN A 170 -7.43 4.41 -11.57
N ALA A 171 -7.66 3.81 -12.75
CA ALA A 171 -8.03 4.55 -13.96
C ALA A 171 -9.40 5.24 -13.84
N MET A 172 -10.40 4.55 -13.25
CA MET A 172 -11.71 5.14 -12.98
C MET A 172 -11.63 6.31 -12.00
N GLN A 173 -10.85 6.19 -10.93
CA GLN A 173 -10.60 7.28 -9.97
C GLN A 173 -9.91 8.49 -10.61
N LEU A 174 -9.21 8.31 -11.74
CA LEU A 174 -8.61 9.39 -12.52
C LEU A 174 -9.56 10.00 -13.57
N GLY A 175 -10.81 9.53 -13.64
CA GLY A 175 -11.78 9.95 -14.65
C GLY A 175 -11.52 9.38 -16.05
N LEU A 176 -10.71 8.32 -16.15
CA LEU A 176 -10.32 7.69 -17.42
C LEU A 176 -11.14 6.44 -17.75
N ALA A 177 -12.35 6.32 -17.18
CA ALA A 177 -13.21 5.16 -17.31
C ALA A 177 -13.56 4.78 -18.77
N GLY A 178 -13.52 5.73 -19.70
CA GLY A 178 -13.79 5.54 -21.13
C GLY A 178 -12.57 5.28 -22.02
N ALA A 179 -11.36 5.18 -21.48
CA ALA A 179 -10.16 4.85 -22.27
C ALA A 179 -10.07 3.33 -22.53
N VAL A 180 -11.01 2.83 -23.34
CA VAL A 180 -11.15 1.42 -23.74
C VAL A 180 -9.85 0.76 -24.27
N PRO A 181 -8.93 1.45 -24.99
CA PRO A 181 -7.69 0.83 -25.46
C PRO A 181 -6.71 0.43 -24.34
N PHE A 182 -6.84 1.03 -23.15
CA PHE A 182 -6.06 0.65 -21.98
C PHE A 182 -6.52 -0.70 -21.46
N LEU A 183 -7.83 -0.95 -21.36
CA LEU A 183 -8.41 -2.16 -20.76
C LEU A 183 -8.21 -3.41 -21.63
N GLU A 184 -8.29 -3.31 -22.95
CA GLU A 184 -8.04 -4.45 -23.86
C GLU A 184 -6.57 -4.92 -23.79
N ASN A 185 -5.63 -3.98 -23.72
CA ASN A 185 -4.21 -4.32 -23.54
C ASN A 185 -3.90 -4.91 -22.15
N LEU A 186 -4.70 -4.63 -21.12
CA LEU A 186 -4.49 -5.20 -19.77
C LEU A 186 -4.75 -6.71 -19.75
N GLU A 187 -5.75 -7.19 -20.48
CA GLU A 187 -6.07 -8.62 -20.58
C GLU A 187 -5.02 -9.38 -21.39
N SER A 188 -4.56 -8.81 -22.52
CA SER A 188 -3.49 -9.38 -23.35
C SER A 188 -2.09 -9.30 -22.69
N ALA A 189 -1.79 -8.22 -21.96
CA ALA A 189 -0.52 -8.09 -21.24
C ALA A 189 -0.47 -8.96 -19.98
N SER A 190 -1.60 -9.19 -19.30
CA SER A 190 -1.68 -10.13 -18.17
C SER A 190 -1.34 -11.56 -18.61
N THR A 191 -1.78 -11.97 -19.81
CA THR A 191 -1.41 -13.27 -20.40
C THR A 191 0.06 -13.31 -20.81
N ALA A 192 0.59 -12.25 -21.42
CA ALA A 192 2.00 -12.18 -21.84
C ALA A 192 3.00 -12.15 -20.66
N VAL A 193 2.67 -11.45 -19.57
CA VAL A 193 3.48 -11.44 -18.34
C VAL A 193 3.43 -12.81 -17.65
N ALA A 194 2.28 -13.50 -17.67
CA ALA A 194 2.16 -14.85 -17.13
C ALA A 194 3.06 -15.85 -17.88
N LEU A 195 3.13 -15.76 -19.21
CA LEU A 195 3.97 -16.62 -20.05
C LEU A 195 5.48 -16.42 -19.80
N ARG A 196 5.94 -15.16 -19.67
CA ARG A 196 7.35 -14.88 -19.31
C ARG A 196 7.72 -15.33 -17.91
N SER A 197 6.77 -15.34 -16.97
CA SER A 197 7.01 -15.78 -15.60
C SER A 197 7.12 -17.31 -15.51
N SER A 198 6.33 -18.05 -16.31
CA SER A 198 6.44 -19.51 -16.41
C SER A 198 7.71 -19.96 -17.13
N GLU A 199 8.17 -19.22 -18.14
CA GLU A 199 9.43 -19.53 -18.83
C GLU A 199 10.66 -19.37 -17.92
N LEU A 200 10.67 -18.37 -17.02
CA LEU A 200 11.76 -18.19 -16.06
C LEU A 200 11.77 -19.25 -14.96
N VAL A 201 10.61 -19.71 -14.50
CA VAL A 201 10.52 -20.84 -13.56
C VAL A 201 10.98 -22.14 -14.22
N PHE A 202 10.57 -22.39 -15.47
CA PHE A 202 11.01 -23.55 -16.25
C PHE A 202 12.52 -23.51 -16.55
N PHE A 203 13.09 -22.35 -16.87
CA PHE A 203 14.55 -22.19 -17.06
C PHE A 203 15.34 -22.41 -15.76
N ALA A 204 14.83 -21.96 -14.62
CA ALA A 204 15.46 -22.18 -13.32
C ALA A 204 15.42 -23.67 -12.91
N GLU A 205 14.35 -24.39 -13.20
CA GLU A 205 14.22 -25.83 -12.93
C GLU A 205 15.07 -26.70 -13.89
N THR A 206 15.30 -26.23 -15.12
CA THR A 206 16.10 -26.95 -16.12
C THR A 206 17.62 -26.79 -15.88
N MET A 207 18.06 -25.71 -15.24
CA MET A 207 19.46 -25.46 -14.88
C MET A 207 19.87 -26.10 -13.54
N ALA A 208 18.94 -26.75 -12.84
CA ALA A 208 19.16 -27.40 -11.55
C ALA A 208 19.27 -28.95 -11.62
N LYS A 209 19.41 -29.51 -12.84
CA LYS A 209 19.71 -30.92 -13.10
C LYS A 209 21.07 -31.04 -13.76
#